data_AF-A0A9D5U3K2-F1
#
_entry.id   AF-A0A9D5U3K2-F1
#
_cell.length_a   1.000
_cell.length_b   1.000
_cell.length_c   1.000
_cell.angle_alpha   90.00
_cell.angle_beta   90.00
_cell.angle_gamma   90.00
#
_symmetry.space_group_name_H-M   'P 1'
#
loop_
_entity.id
_entity.type
_entity.pdbx_description
1 polymer ?
#
loop_
_entity_poly.entity_id
_entity_poly.type
_entity_poly.pdbx_seq_one_letter_code
_entity_poly.pdbx_strand_id
1 'polypeptide(L)'
;MGHLSIAEVCDFLDWLEANHAYAEVIRPGVALRGLCGLQLQEALRLQVQHVDLAAGTITIEGEVKNRWRVRRLPVPQRVVEILRESIAGAPRKDTRIVRYVGVDWKAYSSLVEGSLDKWAGGKRPIAPKDLRNTLPTEATNGGWDGYFANRYLGHSPQTMAERHYHGEVSRKGANLIELLREHFVKWVDLLVLDCTEFHDRRKVVRLRRANNANSRKGRGLIEYKYYQVGRGDWI
;
A
#
# COMPACT_ATOMS: atom_id res chain seq x y z
N MET A 1 17.48 1.51 2.90
CA MET A 1 16.53 2.31 2.10
C MET A 1 15.35 2.65 3.01
N GLY A 2 14.84 3.88 2.99
CA GLY A 2 13.65 4.21 3.78
C GLY A 2 12.43 3.42 3.29
N HIS A 3 11.54 3.04 4.19
CA HIS A 3 10.20 2.50 3.89
C HIS A 3 9.27 2.77 5.08
N LEU A 4 7.98 2.67 4.84
CA LEU A 4 6.95 2.51 5.87
C LEU A 4 6.50 1.05 5.88
N SER A 5 6.13 0.51 7.04
CA SER A 5 5.35 -0.72 7.08
C SER A 5 3.94 -0.50 6.51
N ILE A 6 3.22 -1.56 6.18
CA ILE A 6 1.80 -1.44 5.78
C ILE A 6 0.98 -0.74 6.89
N ALA A 7 1.27 -1.05 8.16
CA ALA A 7 0.65 -0.42 9.31
C ALA A 7 0.85 1.10 9.33
N GLU A 8 2.09 1.53 9.12
CA GLU A 8 2.44 2.94 9.09
C GLU A 8 1.83 3.67 7.88
N VAL A 9 1.67 2.99 6.74
CA VAL A 9 0.94 3.55 5.60
C VAL A 9 -0.54 3.76 5.97
N CYS A 10 -1.19 2.79 6.62
CA CYS A 10 -2.58 2.92 7.05
C CYS A 10 -2.76 4.04 8.09
N ASP A 11 -1.93 4.08 9.13
CA ASP A 11 -1.98 5.16 10.13
C ASP A 11 -1.79 6.54 9.48
N PHE A 12 -0.88 6.66 8.51
CA PHE A 12 -0.71 7.91 7.77
C PHE A 12 -1.92 8.26 6.90
N LEU A 13 -2.57 7.28 6.27
CA LEU A 13 -3.81 7.51 5.49
C LEU A 13 -4.95 8.00 6.38
N ASP A 14 -5.10 7.40 7.56
CA ASP A 14 -6.12 7.79 8.54
C ASP A 14 -5.83 9.18 9.13
N TRP A 15 -4.56 9.48 9.39
CA TRP A 15 -4.13 10.82 9.82
C TRP A 15 -4.43 11.87 8.75
N LEU A 16 -4.15 11.58 7.46
CA LEU A 16 -4.46 12.47 6.35
C LEU A 16 -5.95 12.80 6.30
N GLU A 17 -6.80 11.78 6.38
CA GLU A 17 -8.26 11.93 6.42
C GLU A 17 -8.74 12.83 7.56
N ALA A 18 -8.19 12.66 8.76
CA ALA A 18 -8.64 13.39 9.93
C ALA A 18 -8.02 14.80 10.08
N ASN A 19 -6.86 15.07 9.49
CA ASN A 19 -6.06 16.26 9.85
C ASN A 19 -5.59 17.11 8.65
N HIS A 20 -5.75 16.65 7.40
CA HIS A 20 -5.14 17.33 6.26
C HIS A 20 -6.19 17.98 5.33
N ALA A 21 -6.08 19.29 5.14
CA ALA A 21 -7.00 20.07 4.28
C ALA A 21 -7.01 19.67 2.79
N TYR A 22 -6.05 18.83 2.37
CA TYR A 22 -5.92 18.31 1.00
C TYR A 22 -5.94 16.77 0.98
N ALA A 23 -6.61 16.15 1.95
CA ALA A 23 -6.69 14.70 2.08
C ALA A 23 -7.19 14.05 0.78
N GLU A 24 -8.21 14.63 0.16
CA GLU A 24 -8.82 14.19 -1.09
C GLU A 24 -7.86 14.24 -2.30
N VAL A 25 -6.79 15.03 -2.23
CA VAL A 25 -5.74 15.09 -3.25
C VAL A 25 -4.61 14.11 -2.95
N ILE A 26 -4.17 14.02 -1.70
CA ILE A 26 -2.96 13.28 -1.30
C ILE A 26 -3.25 11.80 -1.05
N ARG A 27 -4.36 11.49 -0.38
CA ARG A 27 -4.68 10.16 0.14
C ARG A 27 -4.77 9.09 -0.96
N PRO A 28 -5.41 9.31 -2.13
CA PRO A 28 -5.44 8.31 -3.19
C PRO A 28 -4.04 7.95 -3.71
N GLY A 29 -3.17 8.94 -3.90
CA GLY A 29 -1.83 8.69 -4.41
C GLY A 29 -0.90 8.07 -3.36
N VAL A 30 -1.09 8.35 -2.07
CA VAL A 30 -0.39 7.63 -0.99
C VAL A 30 -0.84 6.17 -0.95
N ALA A 31 -2.14 5.89 -0.98
CA ALA A 31 -2.69 4.53 -0.94
C ALA A 31 -2.21 3.69 -2.14
N LEU A 32 -2.30 4.24 -3.35
CA LEU A 32 -1.84 3.59 -4.58
C LEU A 32 -0.34 3.26 -4.56
N ARG A 33 0.47 4.07 -3.87
CA ARG A 33 1.93 3.87 -3.83
C ARG A 33 2.35 2.96 -2.69
N GLY A 34 1.81 3.17 -1.49
CA GLY A 34 2.14 2.41 -0.29
C GLY A 34 1.50 1.02 -0.28
N LEU A 35 0.25 0.89 -0.73
CA LEU A 35 -0.52 -0.36 -0.67
C LEU A 35 -0.64 -1.07 -2.03
N CYS A 36 -0.34 -0.40 -3.15
CA CYS A 36 -0.26 -1.06 -4.48
C CYS A 36 1.12 -0.98 -5.13
N GLY A 37 2.13 -0.36 -4.49
CA GLY A 37 3.49 -0.33 -5.01
C GLY A 37 3.64 0.42 -6.34
N LEU A 38 2.69 1.28 -6.71
CA LEU A 38 2.76 2.03 -7.96
C LEU A 38 3.90 3.05 -7.95
N GLN A 39 4.49 3.30 -9.14
CA GLN A 39 5.34 4.48 -9.30
C GLN A 39 4.49 5.73 -9.16
N LEU A 40 5.15 6.83 -8.80
CA LEU A 40 4.45 8.11 -8.67
C LEU A 40 3.70 8.49 -9.94
N GLN A 41 4.33 8.39 -11.11
CA GLN A 41 3.66 8.72 -12.37
C GLN A 41 2.55 7.72 -12.74
N GLU A 42 2.69 6.44 -12.41
CA GLU A 42 1.62 5.45 -12.61
C GLU A 42 0.38 5.84 -11.76
N ALA A 43 0.58 6.25 -10.51
CA ALA A 43 -0.50 6.70 -9.62
C ALA A 43 -1.13 8.03 -10.08
N LEU A 44 -0.30 9.02 -10.46
CA LEU A 44 -0.80 10.35 -10.88
C LEU A 44 -1.55 10.32 -12.21
N ARG A 45 -1.25 9.35 -13.08
CA ARG A 45 -1.90 9.19 -14.41
C ARG A 45 -3.10 8.24 -14.38
N LEU A 46 -3.39 7.60 -13.25
CA LEU A 46 -4.52 6.69 -13.14
C LEU A 46 -5.84 7.46 -13.32
N GLN A 47 -6.68 6.94 -14.22
CA GLN A 47 -7.98 7.54 -14.56
C GLN A 47 -9.13 6.63 -14.12
N VAL A 48 -10.31 7.21 -13.92
CA VAL A 48 -11.55 6.53 -13.52
C VAL A 48 -11.85 5.34 -14.43
N GLN A 49 -11.69 5.50 -15.74
CA GLN A 49 -11.95 4.44 -16.74
C GLN A 49 -11.04 3.21 -16.60
N HIS A 50 -9.91 3.33 -15.90
CA HIS A 50 -8.99 2.23 -15.63
C HIS A 50 -9.22 1.58 -14.26
N VAL A 51 -10.28 1.96 -13.55
CA VAL A 51 -10.66 1.42 -12.24
C VAL A 51 -11.96 0.64 -12.36
N ASP A 52 -11.91 -0.63 -12.02
CA ASP A 52 -13.09 -1.48 -11.88
C ASP A 52 -13.32 -1.73 -10.38
N LEU A 53 -14.20 -0.93 -9.79
CA LEU A 53 -14.52 -1.00 -8.36
C LEU A 53 -15.26 -2.29 -7.97
N ALA A 54 -16.01 -2.90 -8.91
CA ALA A 54 -16.76 -4.12 -8.64
C ALA A 54 -15.83 -5.32 -8.63
N ALA A 55 -14.92 -5.40 -9.62
CA ALA A 55 -13.90 -6.42 -9.64
C ALA A 55 -12.76 -6.14 -8.66
N GLY A 56 -12.66 -4.93 -8.09
CA GLY A 56 -11.57 -4.51 -7.22
C GLY A 56 -10.22 -4.52 -7.93
N THR A 57 -10.18 -4.03 -9.17
CA THR A 57 -8.96 -4.04 -10.02
C THR A 57 -8.66 -2.67 -10.59
N ILE A 58 -7.38 -2.42 -10.90
CA ILE A 58 -6.93 -1.27 -11.69
C ILE A 58 -6.12 -1.74 -12.90
N THR A 59 -6.13 -0.95 -13.97
CA THR A 59 -5.31 -1.15 -15.16
C THR A 59 -4.27 -0.03 -15.27
N ILE A 60 -3.00 -0.41 -15.39
CA ILE A 60 -1.90 0.51 -15.69
C ILE A 60 -1.56 0.35 -17.16
N GLU A 61 -1.66 1.44 -17.92
CA GLU A 61 -1.38 1.49 -19.36
C GLU A 61 -0.88 2.88 -19.80
N GLY A 62 -0.60 3.05 -21.08
CA GLY A 62 -0.08 4.29 -21.66
C GLY A 62 1.43 4.43 -21.52
N GLU A 63 1.90 5.63 -21.16
CA GLU A 63 3.33 5.92 -21.05
C GLU A 63 3.93 5.27 -19.80
N VAL A 64 4.61 4.14 -20.02
CA VAL A 64 5.29 3.34 -19.00
C VAL A 64 6.77 3.15 -19.33
N LYS A 65 7.62 3.00 -18.30
CA LYS A 65 9.08 2.83 -18.47
C LYS A 65 9.45 1.59 -19.30
N ASN A 66 8.65 0.53 -19.24
CA ASN A 66 8.85 -0.69 -20.03
C ASN A 66 7.50 -1.41 -20.24
N ARG A 67 7.42 -2.27 -21.26
CA ARG A 67 6.17 -2.98 -21.61
C ARG A 67 5.61 -3.86 -20.49
N TRP A 68 6.43 -4.34 -19.55
CA TRP A 68 6.00 -5.22 -18.45
C TRP A 68 5.22 -4.48 -17.36
N ARG A 69 5.21 -3.15 -17.41
CA ARG A 69 4.43 -2.30 -16.51
C ARG A 69 2.99 -2.10 -16.98
N VAL A 70 2.69 -2.38 -18.25
CA VAL A 70 1.29 -2.44 -18.70
C VAL A 70 0.68 -3.70 -18.11
N ARG A 71 -0.27 -3.52 -17.19
CA ARG A 71 -0.84 -4.62 -16.41
C ARG A 71 -2.16 -4.25 -15.75
N ARG A 72 -3.05 -5.23 -15.64
CA ARG A 72 -4.19 -5.19 -14.73
C ARG A 72 -3.79 -5.84 -13.39
N LEU A 73 -4.18 -5.23 -12.28
CA LEU A 73 -3.85 -5.71 -10.93
C LEU A 73 -5.11 -5.73 -10.06
N PRO A 74 -5.29 -6.75 -9.21
CA PRO A 74 -6.16 -6.60 -8.05
C PRO A 74 -5.61 -5.55 -7.10
N VAL A 75 -6.46 -4.85 -6.38
CA VAL A 75 -6.05 -3.91 -5.33
C VAL A 75 -6.57 -4.34 -3.95
N PRO A 76 -5.88 -3.99 -2.86
CA PRO A 76 -6.36 -4.22 -1.49
C PRO A 76 -7.70 -3.52 -1.24
N GLN A 77 -8.52 -4.08 -0.35
CA GLN A 77 -9.87 -3.57 -0.07
C GLN A 77 -9.85 -2.12 0.41
N ARG A 78 -8.89 -1.75 1.25
CA ARG A 78 -8.69 -0.37 1.72
C ARG A 78 -8.43 0.61 0.58
N VAL A 79 -7.76 0.15 -0.48
CA VAL A 79 -7.54 0.98 -1.68
C VAL A 79 -8.84 1.12 -2.47
N VAL A 80 -9.66 0.06 -2.59
CA VAL A 80 -10.99 0.15 -3.24
C VAL A 80 -11.87 1.20 -2.57
N GLU A 81 -11.88 1.26 -1.23
CA GLU A 81 -12.61 2.27 -0.46
C GLU A 81 -12.17 3.70 -0.82
N ILE A 82 -10.86 3.96 -0.76
CA ILE A 82 -10.28 5.27 -1.07
C ILE A 82 -10.52 5.66 -2.54
N LEU A 83 -10.45 4.69 -3.46
CA LEU A 83 -10.78 4.92 -4.88
C LEU A 83 -12.25 5.28 -5.06
N ARG A 84 -13.17 4.57 -4.39
CA ARG A 84 -14.60 4.85 -4.44
C ARG A 84 -14.90 6.27 -3.96
N GLU A 85 -14.33 6.67 -2.82
CA GLU A 85 -14.47 8.03 -2.28
C GLU A 85 -13.88 9.09 -3.21
N SER A 86 -12.69 8.82 -3.78
CA SER A 86 -12.09 9.74 -4.75
C SER A 86 -12.99 9.93 -5.96
N ILE A 87 -13.52 8.84 -6.54
CA ILE A 87 -14.43 8.91 -7.69
C ILE A 87 -15.73 9.65 -7.34
N ALA A 88 -16.32 9.37 -6.18
CA ALA A 88 -17.56 10.01 -5.73
C ALA A 88 -17.39 11.52 -5.48
N GLY A 89 -16.23 11.95 -4.99
CA GLY A 89 -15.91 13.36 -4.73
C GLY A 89 -15.41 14.13 -5.95
N ALA A 90 -15.25 13.50 -7.11
CA ALA A 90 -14.71 14.16 -8.30
C ALA A 90 -15.74 15.06 -9.00
N PRO A 91 -15.37 16.27 -9.48
CA PRO A 91 -16.19 17.02 -10.40
C PRO A 91 -16.50 16.19 -11.66
N ARG A 92 -17.71 16.32 -12.24
CA ARG A 92 -18.19 15.48 -13.37
C ARG A 92 -17.23 15.34 -14.56
N LYS A 93 -16.34 16.31 -14.79
CA LYS A 93 -15.39 16.32 -15.92
C LYS A 93 -13.98 15.86 -15.56
N ASP A 94 -13.67 15.67 -14.27
CA ASP A 94 -12.34 15.24 -13.84
C ASP A 94 -12.29 13.72 -13.76
N THR A 95 -11.55 13.11 -14.69
CA THR A 95 -11.37 11.65 -14.76
C THR A 95 -10.16 11.17 -13.97
N ARG A 96 -9.44 12.03 -13.24
CA ARG A 96 -8.23 11.65 -12.50
C ARG A 96 -8.58 11.07 -11.13
N ILE A 97 -7.88 10.00 -10.76
CA ILE A 97 -7.96 9.43 -9.40
C ILE A 97 -7.20 10.28 -8.38
N VAL A 98 -6.01 10.76 -8.76
CA VAL A 98 -5.22 11.69 -7.96
C VAL A 98 -5.42 13.09 -8.56
N ARG A 99 -6.28 13.90 -7.93
CA ARG A 99 -6.67 15.24 -8.42
C ARG A 99 -5.62 16.32 -8.15
N TYR A 100 -4.37 16.01 -8.42
CA TYR A 100 -3.30 16.98 -8.33
C TYR A 100 -3.25 17.80 -9.62
N VAL A 101 -3.36 19.13 -9.49
CA VAL A 101 -3.44 20.08 -10.62
C VAL A 101 -2.10 20.76 -10.91
N GLY A 102 -1.03 20.41 -10.20
CA GLY A 102 0.28 21.02 -10.44
C GLY A 102 0.95 20.53 -11.72
N VAL A 103 1.79 21.40 -12.29
CA VAL A 103 2.47 21.19 -13.58
C VAL A 103 3.54 20.10 -13.51
N ASP A 104 4.08 19.84 -12.30
CA ASP A 104 5.15 18.87 -12.07
C ASP A 104 4.80 17.95 -10.89
N TRP A 105 5.12 16.65 -11.02
CA TRP A 105 5.04 15.63 -9.97
C TRP A 105 5.84 15.99 -8.71
N LYS A 106 6.79 16.92 -8.82
CA LYS A 106 7.55 17.46 -7.68
C LYS A 106 6.67 18.10 -6.63
N ALA A 107 5.70 18.95 -7.00
CA ALA A 107 4.90 19.62 -5.98
C ALA A 107 3.91 18.66 -5.29
N TYR A 108 3.41 17.61 -5.97
CA TYR A 108 2.73 16.50 -5.28
C TYR A 108 3.67 15.82 -4.27
N SER A 109 4.92 15.55 -4.68
CA SER A 109 5.92 14.94 -3.79
C SER A 109 6.20 15.82 -2.57
N SER A 110 6.37 17.14 -2.76
CA SER A 110 6.56 18.08 -1.66
C SER A 110 5.35 18.16 -0.72
N LEU A 111 4.12 18.05 -1.25
CA LEU A 111 2.93 17.95 -0.42
C LEU A 111 2.96 16.69 0.45
N VAL A 112 3.24 15.53 -0.15
CA VAL A 112 3.36 14.26 0.59
C VAL A 112 4.48 14.33 1.64
N GLU A 113 5.64 14.90 1.29
CA GLU A 113 6.78 15.06 2.20
C GLU A 113 6.41 15.94 3.40
N GLY A 114 5.81 17.11 3.15
CA GLY A 114 5.36 17.99 4.23
C GLY A 114 4.26 17.36 5.10
N SER A 115 3.35 16.57 4.51
CA SER A 115 2.36 15.81 5.28
C SER A 115 2.99 14.70 6.12
N LEU A 116 3.97 13.97 5.58
CA LEU A 116 4.71 12.94 6.32
C LEU A 116 5.47 13.52 7.51
N ASP A 117 6.14 14.66 7.32
CA ASP A 117 6.87 15.32 8.40
C ASP A 117 5.93 15.79 9.51
N LYS A 118 4.75 16.32 9.16
CA LYS A 118 3.73 16.71 10.15
C LYS A 118 3.18 15.52 10.91
N TRP A 119 2.82 14.45 10.21
CA TRP A 119 2.34 13.20 10.83
C TRP A 119 3.38 12.61 11.79
N ALA A 120 4.65 12.62 11.41
CA ALA A 120 5.75 12.10 12.22
C ALA A 120 6.18 13.04 13.38
N GLY A 121 5.62 14.25 13.48
CA GLY A 121 6.04 15.25 14.46
C GLY A 121 7.43 15.86 14.19
N GLY A 122 7.92 15.76 12.96
CA GLY A 122 9.23 16.23 12.55
C GLY A 122 9.73 15.54 11.28
N LYS A 123 10.95 15.90 10.85
CA LYS A 123 11.52 15.37 9.60
C LYS A 123 11.72 13.86 9.65
N ARG A 124 11.08 13.11 8.74
CA ARG A 124 11.22 11.65 8.66
C ARG A 124 12.30 11.27 7.63
N PRO A 125 13.11 10.22 7.87
CA PRO A 125 14.14 9.77 6.90
C PRO A 125 13.55 8.94 5.76
N ILE A 126 12.36 9.28 5.27
CA ILE A 126 11.73 8.63 4.12
C ILE A 126 11.37 9.69 3.09
N ALA A 127 11.76 9.48 1.84
CA ALA A 127 11.29 10.34 0.76
C ALA A 127 9.93 9.83 0.25
N PRO A 128 9.08 10.69 -0.32
CA PRO A 128 7.82 10.25 -0.93
C PRO A 128 8.01 9.11 -1.92
N LYS A 129 9.09 9.10 -2.70
CA LYS A 129 9.42 8.01 -3.64
C LYS A 129 9.51 6.62 -2.97
N ASP A 130 9.90 6.59 -1.69
CA ASP A 130 10.17 5.39 -0.92
C ASP A 130 8.90 4.70 -0.40
N LEU A 131 7.72 5.34 -0.48
CA LEU A 131 6.43 4.68 -0.23
C LEU A 131 6.25 3.42 -1.09
N ARG A 132 6.83 3.40 -2.30
CA ARG A 132 6.81 2.21 -3.16
C ARG A 132 7.62 1.04 -2.59
N ASN A 133 8.59 1.31 -1.71
CA ASN A 133 9.44 0.26 -1.12
C ASN A 133 8.73 -0.52 0.00
N THR A 134 7.56 -0.07 0.46
CA THR A 134 6.74 -0.77 1.46
C THR A 134 6.48 -2.21 1.02
N LEU A 135 5.79 -2.42 -0.10
CA LEU A 135 5.42 -3.79 -0.52
C LEU A 135 6.61 -4.71 -0.83
N PRO A 136 7.67 -4.30 -1.58
CA PRO A 136 8.84 -5.16 -1.77
C PRO A 136 9.51 -5.57 -0.45
N THR A 137 9.56 -4.65 0.52
CA THR A 137 10.19 -4.91 1.82
C THR A 137 9.34 -5.86 2.65
N GLU A 138 8.03 -5.62 2.72
CA GLU A 138 7.08 -6.51 3.41
C GLU A 138 7.05 -7.90 2.77
N ALA A 139 7.04 -7.98 1.44
CA ALA A 139 7.10 -9.25 0.72
C ALA A 139 8.37 -10.04 1.03
N THR A 140 9.51 -9.36 1.08
CA THR A 140 10.80 -9.99 1.42
C THR A 140 10.83 -10.45 2.87
N ASN A 141 10.36 -9.62 3.80
CA ASN A 141 10.36 -9.92 5.24
C ASN A 141 9.35 -10.99 5.61
N GLY A 142 8.18 -10.98 4.97
CA GLY A 142 7.09 -11.93 5.19
C GLY A 142 7.22 -13.24 4.40
N GLY A 143 8.28 -13.40 3.59
CA GLY A 143 8.49 -14.60 2.79
C GLY A 143 7.39 -14.83 1.74
N TRP A 144 6.83 -13.76 1.18
CA TRP A 144 5.82 -13.87 0.12
C TRP A 144 6.45 -14.42 -1.15
N ASP A 145 5.62 -14.97 -2.03
CA ASP A 145 6.09 -15.50 -3.29
C ASP A 145 6.69 -14.37 -4.16
N GLY A 146 8.01 -14.44 -4.36
CA GLY A 146 8.77 -13.43 -5.09
C GLY A 146 8.36 -13.29 -6.55
N TYR A 147 7.85 -14.35 -7.19
CA TYR A 147 7.35 -14.28 -8.55
C TYR A 147 6.11 -13.38 -8.62
N PHE A 148 5.13 -13.62 -7.74
CA PHE A 148 3.91 -12.81 -7.70
C PHE A 148 4.20 -11.38 -7.25
N ALA A 149 5.11 -11.16 -6.30
CA ALA A 149 5.53 -9.83 -5.89
C ALA A 149 6.16 -9.04 -7.05
N ASN A 150 7.10 -9.65 -7.77
CA ASN A 150 7.74 -9.01 -8.93
C ASN A 150 6.72 -8.72 -10.05
N ARG A 151 5.79 -9.65 -10.30
CA ARG A 151 4.75 -9.47 -11.31
C ARG A 151 3.80 -8.32 -10.94
N TYR A 152 3.36 -8.26 -9.69
CA TYR A 152 2.50 -7.20 -9.17
C TYR A 152 3.15 -5.82 -9.32
N LEU A 153 4.44 -5.72 -8.98
CA LEU A 153 5.22 -4.48 -9.02
C LEU A 153 5.63 -4.05 -10.45
N GLY A 154 5.35 -4.86 -11.47
CA GLY A 154 5.72 -4.59 -12.86
C GLY A 154 7.23 -4.69 -13.11
N HIS A 155 7.90 -5.61 -12.42
CA HIS A 155 9.30 -5.93 -12.68
C HIS A 155 9.44 -6.77 -13.95
N SER A 156 10.54 -6.58 -14.65
CA SER A 156 10.88 -7.43 -15.79
C SER A 156 11.10 -8.87 -15.31
N PRO A 157 10.72 -9.87 -16.13
CA PRO A 157 11.05 -11.26 -15.86
C PRO A 157 12.53 -11.46 -15.68
N GLN A 158 12.87 -12.28 -14.69
CA GLN A 158 14.22 -12.73 -14.43
C GLN A 158 14.54 -14.01 -15.20
N THR A 159 13.53 -14.81 -15.59
CA THR A 159 13.75 -16.08 -16.30
C THR A 159 13.00 -16.17 -17.63
N MET A 160 13.47 -17.06 -18.52
CA MET A 160 12.77 -17.38 -19.78
C MET A 160 11.39 -17.99 -19.51
N ALA A 161 11.27 -18.83 -18.49
CA ALA A 161 10.00 -19.41 -18.08
C ALA A 161 8.98 -18.31 -17.75
N GLU A 162 9.34 -17.33 -16.92
CA GLU A 162 8.48 -16.20 -16.58
C GLU A 162 8.04 -15.39 -17.81
N ARG A 163 8.92 -15.23 -18.81
CA ARG A 163 8.56 -14.56 -20.07
C ARG A 163 7.45 -15.29 -20.83
N HIS A 164 7.45 -16.63 -20.77
CA HIS A 164 6.43 -17.47 -21.42
C HIS A 164 5.16 -17.62 -20.57
N TYR A 165 5.23 -17.53 -19.25
CA TYR A 165 4.07 -17.58 -18.33
C TYR A 165 3.40 -16.23 -18.09
N HIS A 166 3.72 -15.22 -18.91
CA HIS A 166 3.09 -13.91 -18.84
C HIS A 166 1.64 -13.82 -19.28
N GLY A 167 1.04 -14.94 -19.68
CA GLY A 167 -0.38 -15.00 -20.04
C GLY A 167 -1.29 -14.61 -18.88
N GLU A 168 -2.51 -14.19 -19.22
CA GLU A 168 -3.56 -13.88 -18.24
C GLU A 168 -4.11 -15.12 -17.52
N VAL A 169 -3.78 -16.32 -18.01
CA VAL A 169 -4.32 -17.58 -17.52
C VAL A 169 -3.17 -18.53 -17.20
N SER A 170 -3.17 -19.08 -15.99
CA SER A 170 -2.21 -20.10 -15.55
C SER A 170 -2.45 -21.45 -16.25
N ARG A 171 -1.48 -22.37 -16.17
CA ARG A 171 -1.63 -23.75 -16.68
C ARG A 171 -2.85 -24.50 -16.09
N LYS A 172 -3.35 -24.07 -14.93
CA LYS A 172 -4.51 -24.67 -14.25
C LYS A 172 -5.83 -23.92 -14.55
N GLY A 173 -5.82 -22.95 -15.46
CA GLY A 173 -7.01 -22.16 -15.81
C GLY A 173 -7.29 -20.98 -14.88
N ALA A 174 -6.59 -20.84 -13.74
CA ALA A 174 -6.75 -19.69 -12.85
C ALA A 174 -6.25 -18.41 -13.53
N ASN A 175 -7.02 -17.32 -13.41
CA ASN A 175 -6.63 -16.02 -13.95
C ASN A 175 -5.49 -15.44 -13.10
N LEU A 176 -4.53 -14.76 -13.73
CA LEU A 176 -3.44 -14.05 -13.05
C LEU A 176 -3.95 -13.10 -11.96
N ILE A 177 -5.10 -12.46 -12.16
CA ILE A 177 -5.74 -11.61 -11.15
C ILE A 177 -6.08 -12.40 -9.88
N GLU A 178 -6.61 -13.61 -10.00
CA GLU A 178 -6.95 -14.47 -8.87
C GLU A 178 -5.68 -14.92 -8.14
N LEU A 179 -4.65 -15.31 -8.88
CA LEU A 179 -3.36 -15.68 -8.30
C LEU A 179 -2.69 -14.50 -7.58
N LEU A 180 -2.73 -13.30 -8.15
CA LEU A 180 -2.25 -12.10 -7.49
C LEU A 180 -3.08 -11.75 -6.25
N ARG A 181 -4.40 -12.03 -6.26
CA ARG A 181 -5.22 -11.89 -5.04
C ARG A 181 -4.76 -12.84 -3.96
N GLU A 182 -4.65 -14.12 -4.27
CA GLU A 182 -4.34 -15.17 -3.32
C GLU A 182 -2.93 -15.05 -2.74
N HIS A 183 -1.94 -14.83 -3.59
CA HIS A 183 -0.52 -14.88 -3.21
C HIS A 183 0.08 -13.54 -2.81
N PHE A 184 -0.63 -12.43 -3.04
CA PHE A 184 -0.09 -11.10 -2.78
C PHE A 184 -1.07 -10.17 -2.08
N VAL A 185 -2.22 -9.85 -2.69
CA VAL A 185 -3.17 -8.89 -2.11
C VAL A 185 -3.75 -9.38 -0.78
N LYS A 186 -4.02 -10.69 -0.64
CA LYS A 186 -4.46 -11.29 0.62
C LYS A 186 -3.55 -10.95 1.79
N TRP A 187 -2.23 -10.96 1.58
CA TRP A 187 -1.28 -10.61 2.64
C TRP A 187 -1.32 -9.13 2.99
N VAL A 188 -1.48 -8.27 1.99
CA VAL A 188 -1.68 -6.83 2.24
C VAL A 188 -2.97 -6.61 3.03
N ASP A 189 -4.08 -7.23 2.63
CA ASP A 189 -5.37 -7.11 3.33
C ASP A 189 -5.30 -7.64 4.76
N LEU A 190 -4.64 -8.78 5.01
CA LEU A 190 -4.44 -9.30 6.37
C LEU A 190 -3.66 -8.31 7.24
N LEU A 191 -2.56 -7.75 6.72
CA LEU A 191 -1.77 -6.76 7.45
C LEU A 191 -2.55 -5.46 7.68
N VAL A 192 -3.39 -5.04 6.74
CA VAL A 192 -4.29 -3.89 6.93
C VAL A 192 -5.31 -4.18 8.04
N LEU A 193 -5.94 -5.36 8.03
CA LEU A 193 -6.93 -5.76 9.02
C LEU A 193 -6.34 -5.83 10.43
N ASP A 194 -5.17 -6.47 10.56
CA ASP A 194 -4.42 -6.51 11.82
C ASP A 194 -4.26 -5.08 12.38
N CYS A 195 -3.87 -4.12 11.54
CA CYS A 195 -3.71 -2.72 11.95
C CYS A 195 -5.02 -2.06 12.41
N THR A 196 -6.13 -2.32 11.72
CA THR A 196 -7.43 -1.77 12.11
C THR A 196 -7.91 -2.29 13.45
N GLU A 197 -7.63 -3.56 13.79
CA GLU A 197 -7.95 -4.11 15.11
C GLU A 197 -7.10 -3.47 16.22
N PHE A 198 -5.84 -3.12 15.92
CA PHE A 198 -4.95 -2.43 16.87
C PHE A 198 -5.26 -0.93 17.04
N HIS A 199 -6.00 -0.30 16.12
CA HIS A 199 -6.33 1.13 16.15
C HIS A 199 -7.80 1.43 16.49
N ASP A 200 -8.62 0.41 16.79
CA ASP A 200 -9.90 0.62 17.45
C ASP A 200 -9.67 1.36 18.77
N ARG A 201 -10.06 2.64 18.83
CA ARG A 201 -9.92 3.49 20.02
C ARG A 201 -10.64 2.93 21.25
N ARG A 202 -11.55 1.96 21.08
CA ARG A 202 -12.21 1.23 22.18
C ARG A 202 -11.40 0.03 22.68
N LYS A 203 -10.39 -0.41 21.93
CA LYS A 203 -9.47 -1.52 22.20
C LYS A 203 -8.03 -1.03 22.14
N VAL A 204 -7.64 -0.16 23.07
CA VAL A 204 -6.25 0.33 23.13
C VAL A 204 -5.30 -0.83 23.45
N VAL A 205 -4.56 -1.31 22.46
CA VAL A 205 -3.47 -2.28 22.65
C VAL A 205 -2.17 -1.51 22.86
N ARG A 206 -1.64 -1.51 24.10
CA ARG A 206 -0.32 -0.93 24.38
C ARG A 206 0.77 -1.94 24.03
N LEU A 207 1.56 -1.64 23.01
CA LEU A 207 2.80 -2.37 22.70
C LEU A 207 3.88 -2.00 23.71
N ARG A 208 4.31 -2.97 24.53
CA ARG A 208 5.50 -2.81 25.40
C ARG A 208 6.66 -3.56 24.76
N ARG A 209 7.72 -2.83 24.40
CA ARG A 209 8.97 -3.42 23.89
C ARG A 209 9.60 -4.26 25.00
N ALA A 210 9.64 -5.58 24.83
CA ALA A 210 10.33 -6.47 25.76
C ALA A 210 11.85 -6.31 25.54
N ASN A 211 12.55 -5.74 26.53
CA ASN A 211 14.00 -5.74 26.54
C ASN A 211 14.48 -7.15 26.90
N ASN A 212 14.78 -7.98 25.90
CA ASN A 212 15.46 -9.25 26.14
C ASN A 212 16.96 -8.96 26.39
N ALA A 213 17.32 -8.81 27.67
CA ALA A 213 18.69 -8.56 28.12
C ALA A 213 19.67 -9.73 27.90
N ASN A 214 19.26 -10.84 27.24
CA ASN A 214 20.05 -12.07 27.20
C ASN A 214 20.36 -12.67 25.82
N SER A 215 20.08 -12.02 24.69
CA SER A 215 20.49 -12.60 23.39
C SER A 215 21.94 -12.25 23.03
N ARG A 216 22.91 -12.88 23.70
CA ARG A 216 24.26 -13.04 23.14
C ARG A 216 24.20 -14.19 22.12
N LYS A 217 24.25 -13.82 20.84
CA LYS A 217 24.26 -14.65 19.61
C LYS A 217 22.89 -14.87 18.95
N GLY A 218 22.70 -14.16 17.83
CA GLY A 218 21.91 -14.63 16.68
C GLY A 218 20.40 -14.33 16.71
N ARG A 219 19.99 -13.38 15.86
CA ARG A 219 18.60 -13.11 15.41
C ARG A 219 17.55 -13.11 16.54
N GLY A 220 17.38 -11.96 17.19
CA GLY A 220 16.25 -11.74 18.07
C GLY A 220 14.93 -11.90 17.32
N LEU A 221 14.16 -12.93 17.68
CA LEU A 221 12.73 -12.98 17.38
C LEU A 221 12.07 -11.82 18.13
N ILE A 222 11.32 -10.97 17.43
CA ILE A 222 10.48 -9.98 18.10
C ILE A 222 9.27 -10.74 18.65
N GLU A 223 9.29 -11.04 19.94
CA GLU A 223 8.16 -11.64 20.65
C GLU A 223 7.21 -10.51 21.07
N TYR A 224 6.03 -10.47 20.46
CA TYR A 224 4.96 -9.56 20.86
C TYR A 224 4.14 -10.25 21.96
N LYS A 225 4.13 -9.67 23.18
CA LYS A 225 3.25 -10.12 24.27
C LYS A 225 2.00 -9.26 24.30
N TYR A 226 0.84 -9.90 24.17
CA TYR A 226 -0.47 -9.26 24.11
C TYR A 226 -1.15 -9.31 25.49
N TYR A 227 -1.71 -8.19 25.94
CA TYR A 227 -2.52 -8.12 27.13
C TYR A 227 -3.87 -7.49 26.79
N GLN A 228 -4.96 -8.18 27.12
CA GLN A 228 -6.31 -7.61 27.10
C GLN A 228 -6.47 -6.73 28.33
N VAL A 229 -6.72 -5.43 28.14
CA VAL A 229 -7.17 -4.56 29.24
C VAL A 229 -8.68 -4.70 29.33
N GLY A 230 -9.15 -5.62 30.17
CA GLY A 230 -10.56 -5.70 30.54
C GLY A 230 -11.00 -4.42 31.25
N ARG A 231 -12.24 -3.98 31.00
CA ARG A 231 -12.90 -2.98 31.85
C ARG A 231 -12.96 -3.55 33.27
N GLY A 232 -12.23 -2.94 34.18
CA GLY A 232 -12.47 -3.13 35.60
C GLY A 232 -13.75 -2.41 35.97
N ASP A 233 -14.80 -3.16 36.26
CA ASP A 233 -15.73 -2.76 37.30
C ASP A 233 -15.28 -3.46 38.58
N TRP A 234 -15.13 -2.68 39.65
CA TRP A 234 -14.77 -3.16 40.98
C TRP A 234 -15.96 -3.92 41.60
N ILE A 235 -15.73 -5.17 42.02
CA ILE A 235 -15.80 -5.61 43.43
C ILE A 235 -14.57 -6.46 43.70
#